data_AF-A0A735RLP6-F1
#
_entry.id   AF-A0A735RLP6-F1
#
_cell.length_a   1.000
_cell.length_b   1.000
_cell.length_c   1.000
_cell.angle_alpha   90.00
_cell.angle_beta   90.00
_cell.angle_gamma   90.00
#
_symmetry.space_group_name_H-M   'P 1'
#
loop_
_entity.id
_entity.type
_entity.pdbx_description
1 polymer ?
#
loop_
_entity_poly.entity_id
_entity_poly.type
_entity_poly.pdbx_seq_one_letter_code
_entity_poly.pdbx_strand_id
1 'polypeptide(L)'
;MSIVKDDHNATLRQWHEELQEQRGARASLRRSVTVNDVCLSEGFRSLLMQTHTLWKIEGQEWRFTALALTAAVAAHIKSIDERQKFAAQLNN
;
A
#
# COMPACT_ATOMS: atom_id res chain seq x y z
N MET A 1 -7.31 -2.96 -19.63
CA MET A 1 -6.95 -4.21 -18.92
C MET A 1 -6.54 -3.81 -17.50
N SER A 2 -7.34 -4.14 -16.49
CA SER A 2 -7.00 -3.74 -15.11
C SER A 2 -5.85 -4.59 -14.59
N ILE A 3 -4.75 -3.93 -14.19
CA ILE A 3 -3.56 -4.58 -13.60
C ILE A 3 -3.91 -5.20 -12.23
N VAL A 4 -4.90 -4.64 -11.55
CA VAL A 4 -5.42 -5.06 -10.24
C VAL A 4 -6.81 -5.65 -10.45
N LYS A 5 -6.98 -6.94 -10.09
CA LYS A 5 -8.29 -7.60 -10.02
C LYS A 5 -9.08 -7.09 -8.81
N ASP A 6 -10.40 -7.17 -8.85
CA ASP A 6 -11.26 -6.65 -7.77
C ASP A 6 -10.95 -7.27 -6.39
N ASP A 7 -10.59 -8.55 -6.37
CA ASP A 7 -10.18 -9.29 -5.17
C ASP A 7 -8.93 -8.70 -4.50
N HIS A 8 -7.99 -8.22 -5.31
CA HIS A 8 -6.80 -7.55 -4.83
C HIS A 8 -7.10 -6.16 -4.26
N ASN A 9 -8.08 -5.45 -4.83
CA ASN A 9 -8.49 -4.14 -4.32
C ASN A 9 -9.17 -4.29 -2.95
N ALA A 10 -9.99 -5.32 -2.76
CA ALA A 10 -10.56 -5.68 -1.47
C ALA A 10 -9.46 -5.99 -0.43
N THR A 11 -8.47 -6.79 -0.81
CA THR A 11 -7.34 -7.14 0.07
C THR A 11 -6.53 -5.91 0.48
N LEU A 12 -6.24 -5.00 -0.45
CA LEU A 12 -5.50 -3.76 -0.16
C LEU A 12 -6.27 -2.81 0.75
N ARG A 13 -7.60 -2.75 0.62
CA ARG A 13 -8.47 -1.96 1.51
C ARG A 13 -8.51 -2.54 2.90
N GLN A 14 -8.72 -3.85 3.01
CA GLN A 14 -8.70 -4.56 4.28
C GLN A 14 -7.38 -4.33 5.03
N TRP A 15 -6.25 -4.48 4.32
CA TRP A 15 -4.94 -4.16 4.89
C TRP A 15 -4.83 -2.70 5.36
N HIS A 16 -5.35 -1.74 4.59
CA HIS A 16 -5.29 -0.32 4.96
C HIS A 16 -6.10 -0.02 6.22
N GLU A 17 -7.25 -0.66 6.39
CA GLU A 17 -8.07 -0.56 7.60
C GLU A 17 -7.33 -1.13 8.81
N GLU A 18 -6.77 -2.34 8.68
CA GLU A 18 -5.94 -2.97 9.71
C GLU A 18 -4.71 -2.12 10.08
N LEU A 19 -4.11 -1.46 9.08
CA LEU A 19 -2.99 -0.55 9.28
C LEU A 19 -3.38 0.67 10.14
N GLN A 20 -4.63 1.15 10.06
CA GLN A 20 -5.07 2.25 10.93
C GLN A 20 -5.13 1.82 12.40
N GLU A 21 -5.48 0.58 12.68
CA GLU A 21 -5.53 0.01 14.02
C GLU A 21 -4.11 -0.27 14.56
N GLN A 22 -3.21 -0.72 13.69
CA GLN A 22 -1.82 -1.02 14.02
C GLN A 22 -0.93 0.24 13.99
N ARG A 23 -1.04 1.07 15.03
CA ARG A 23 -0.29 2.34 15.17
C ARG A 23 1.22 2.20 14.95
N GLY A 24 1.84 1.11 15.40
CA GLY A 24 3.28 0.84 15.23
C GLY A 24 3.67 0.62 13.77
N ALA A 25 2.98 -0.30 13.09
CA ALA A 25 3.16 -0.59 11.68
C ALA A 25 2.98 0.66 10.81
N ARG A 26 1.93 1.44 11.07
CA ARG A 26 1.69 2.70 10.37
C ARG A 26 2.77 3.75 10.62
N ALA A 27 3.22 3.90 11.86
CA ALA A 27 4.27 4.84 12.21
C ALA A 27 5.62 4.44 11.58
N SER A 28 5.87 3.14 11.35
CA SER A 28 7.07 2.66 10.65
C SER A 28 7.07 3.11 9.17
N LEU A 29 5.93 2.98 8.50
CA LEU A 29 5.76 3.42 7.10
C LEU A 29 5.87 4.94 6.97
N ARG A 30 5.18 5.71 7.83
CA ARG A 30 5.22 7.18 7.78
C ARG A 30 6.59 7.80 8.03
N ARG A 31 7.47 7.10 8.75
CA ARG A 31 8.84 7.55 9.05
C ARG A 31 9.84 7.14 7.98
N SER A 32 9.44 6.28 7.04
CA SER A 32 10.29 5.84 5.95
C SER A 32 10.48 6.99 4.95
N VAL A 33 11.74 7.33 4.66
CA VAL A 33 12.08 8.44 3.76
C VAL A 33 12.42 7.93 2.36
N THR A 34 12.99 6.73 2.28
CA THR A 34 13.34 6.07 1.02
C THR A 34 12.49 4.82 0.79
N VAL A 35 12.40 4.38 -0.47
CA VAL A 35 11.72 3.12 -0.81
C VAL A 35 12.36 1.93 -0.10
N ASN A 36 13.68 1.95 0.10
CA ASN A 36 14.38 0.90 0.83
C ASN A 36 13.94 0.84 2.30
N ASP A 37 13.74 1.99 2.95
CA ASP A 37 13.23 2.06 4.33
C ASP A 37 11.82 1.45 4.41
N VAL A 38 10.98 1.75 3.42
CA VAL A 38 9.63 1.17 3.32
C VAL A 38 9.73 -0.34 3.18
N CYS A 39 10.60 -0.85 2.29
CA CYS A 39 10.81 -2.29 2.08
C CYS A 39 11.26 -3.02 3.36
N LEU A 40 11.97 -2.33 4.25
CA LEU A 40 12.44 -2.89 5.52
C LEU A 40 11.44 -2.71 6.67
N SER A 41 10.40 -1.89 6.49
CA SER A 41 9.42 -1.56 7.51
C SER A 41 8.51 -2.74 7.87
N GLU A 42 8.08 -2.79 9.13
CA GLU A 42 7.12 -3.79 9.62
C GLU A 42 5.76 -3.66 8.93
N GLY A 43 5.31 -2.42 8.70
CA GLY A 43 4.05 -2.16 8.00
C GLY A 43 4.04 -2.72 6.58
N PHE A 44 5.15 -2.65 5.85
CA PHE A 44 5.23 -3.23 4.51
C PHE A 44 5.31 -4.76 4.52
N ARG A 45 5.99 -5.35 5.50
CA ARG A 45 6.03 -6.83 5.64
C ARG A 45 4.64 -7.43 5.85
N SER A 46 3.80 -6.77 6.66
CA SER A 46 2.40 -7.20 6.85
C SER A 46 1.63 -7.24 5.52
N LEU A 47 1.80 -6.21 4.69
CA LEU A 47 1.17 -6.12 3.37
C LEU A 47 1.64 -7.24 2.44
N LEU A 48 2.95 -7.48 2.38
CA LEU A 48 3.53 -8.52 1.51
C LEU A 48 2.96 -9.90 1.85
N MET A 49 2.77 -10.19 3.14
CA MET A 49 2.21 -11.45 3.62
C MET A 49 0.74 -11.64 3.23
N GLN A 50 -0.01 -10.55 3.05
CA GLN A 50 -1.42 -10.61 2.64
C GLN A 50 -1.60 -10.58 1.11
N THR A 51 -0.59 -10.14 0.34
CA THR A 51 -0.73 -9.81 -1.08
C THR A 51 0.24 -10.56 -2.01
N HIS A 52 0.60 -11.80 -1.67
CA HIS A 52 1.56 -12.61 -2.45
C HIS A 52 1.27 -12.69 -3.95
N THR A 53 0.00 -12.75 -4.34
CA THR A 53 -0.44 -12.84 -5.75
C THR A 53 -0.31 -11.52 -6.51
N LEU A 54 -0.14 -10.40 -5.82
CA LEU A 54 -0.04 -9.07 -6.43
C LEU A 54 1.37 -8.74 -6.89
N TRP A 55 2.38 -9.06 -6.08
CA TRP A 55 3.77 -8.61 -6.30
C TRP A 55 4.72 -9.72 -6.75
N LYS A 56 4.46 -10.98 -6.40
CA LYS A 56 5.35 -12.11 -6.72
C LYS A 56 5.02 -12.70 -8.09
N ILE A 57 5.15 -11.88 -9.14
CA ILE A 57 4.93 -12.28 -10.54
C ILE A 57 6.25 -12.20 -11.29
N GLU A 58 6.63 -13.33 -11.91
CA GLU A 58 7.84 -13.43 -12.70
C GLU A 58 7.82 -12.44 -13.88
N GLY A 59 8.95 -11.75 -14.10
CA GLY A 59 9.07 -10.69 -15.11
C GLY A 59 8.38 -9.37 -14.78
N GLN A 60 7.80 -9.20 -13.58
CA GLN A 60 7.14 -7.96 -13.14
C GLN A 60 7.65 -7.46 -11.79
N GLU A 61 8.97 -7.43 -11.62
CA GLU A 61 9.66 -6.98 -10.39
C GLU A 61 9.26 -5.56 -9.96
N TRP A 62 8.92 -4.71 -10.93
CA TRP A 62 8.42 -3.35 -10.69
C TRP A 62 7.18 -3.30 -9.78
N ARG A 63 6.39 -4.39 -9.70
CA ARG A 63 5.21 -4.47 -8.84
C ARG A 63 5.56 -4.45 -7.36
N PHE A 64 6.71 -5.01 -6.98
CA PHE A 64 7.18 -4.94 -5.60
C PHE A 64 7.44 -3.49 -5.19
N THR A 65 8.17 -2.75 -6.04
CA THR A 65 8.44 -1.32 -5.85
C THR A 65 7.18 -0.48 -5.86
N ALA A 66 6.24 -0.75 -6.79
CA ALA A 66 4.96 -0.06 -6.86
C ALA A 66 4.12 -0.29 -5.60
N LEU A 67 4.14 -1.50 -5.05
CA LEU A 67 3.44 -1.84 -3.82
C LEU A 67 4.06 -1.12 -2.61
N ALA A 68 5.39 -1.04 -2.55
CA ALA A 68 6.10 -0.28 -1.51
C ALA A 68 5.70 1.21 -1.53
N LEU A 69 5.73 1.84 -2.70
CA LEU A 69 5.30 3.23 -2.86
C LEU A 69 3.83 3.43 -2.45
N THR A 70 2.95 2.50 -2.84
CA THR A 70 1.53 2.54 -2.48
C THR A 70 1.35 2.44 -0.97
N ALA A 71 2.06 1.52 -0.30
CA ALA A 71 2.02 1.35 1.15
C ALA A 71 2.49 2.59 1.90
N ALA A 72 3.58 3.22 1.43
CA ALA A 72 4.11 4.45 2.00
C ALA A 72 3.05 5.56 1.95
N VAL A 73 2.46 5.81 0.78
CA VAL A 73 1.41 6.83 0.60
C VAL A 73 0.17 6.49 1.43
N ALA A 74 -0.28 5.24 1.42
CA ALA A 74 -1.45 4.78 2.15
C ALA A 74 -1.33 5.00 3.66
N ALA A 75 -0.13 4.89 4.23
CA ALA A 75 0.10 5.15 5.65
C ALA A 75 -0.15 6.62 6.07
N HIS A 76 -0.04 7.57 5.12
CA HIS A 76 -0.39 8.97 5.35
C HIS A 76 -1.90 9.23 5.27
N ILE A 77 -2.64 8.39 4.56
CA ILE A 77 -4.09 8.50 4.38
C ILE A 77 -4.80 7.88 5.60
N LYS A 78 -5.66 8.65 6.28
CA LYS A 78 -6.47 8.16 7.41
C LYS A 78 -7.78 7.51 6.97
N SER A 79 -8.39 8.03 5.92
CA SER A 79 -9.68 7.58 5.41
C SER A 79 -9.65 7.63 3.89
N ILE A 80 -10.14 6.58 3.25
CA ILE A 80 -10.28 6.51 1.80
C ILE A 80 -11.63 7.12 1.44
N ASP A 81 -11.63 8.24 0.74
CA ASP A 81 -12.86 8.76 0.11
C ASP A 81 -13.03 8.12 -1.26
N GLU A 82 -14.08 7.32 -1.41
CA GLU A 82 -14.41 6.60 -2.64
C GLU A 82 -15.12 7.48 -3.69
N ARG A 83 -15.58 8.67 -3.31
CA ARG A 83 -16.35 9.55 -4.20
C ARG A 83 -15.49 10.18 -5.28
N GLN A 84 -14.18 10.26 -5.06
CA GLN A 84 -13.24 10.89 -5.98
C GLN A 84 -11.95 10.08 -6.12
N LYS A 85 -11.34 10.13 -7.30
CA LYS A 85 -10.02 9.52 -7.54
C LYS A 85 -8.94 10.33 -6.82
N PHE A 86 -7.87 9.65 -6.41
CA PHE A 86 -6.71 10.27 -5.74
C PHE A 86 -6.19 11.52 -6.48
N ALA A 87 -6.03 11.46 -7.80
CA ALA A 87 -5.58 12.62 -8.58
C ALA A 87 -6.53 13.82 -8.51
N ALA A 88 -7.85 13.59 -8.42
CA ALA A 88 -8.83 14.65 -8.25
C ALA A 88 -8.76 15.29 -6.85
N GLN A 89 -8.39 14.51 -5.84
CA GLN A 89 -8.18 15.00 -4.46
C GLN A 89 -6.87 15.80 -4.30
N LEU A 90 -5.94 15.69 -5.25
CA LEU A 90 -4.68 16.43 -5.26
C LEU A 90 -4.76 17.79 -5.97
N ASN A 91 -5.84 18.04 -6.72
CA ASN A 91 -6.06 19.34 -7.36
C ASN A 91 -6.43 20.36 -6.27
N ASN A 92 -5.41 21.08 -5.78
CA ASN A 92 -5.55 22.33 -5.05
C ASN A 92 -5.93 23.47 -6.00
#